data_AF-A0A936XZZ0-F1
#
_entry.id   AF-A0A936XZZ0-F1
#
_cell.length_a   1.000
_cell.length_b   1.000
_cell.length_c   1.000
_cell.angle_alpha   90.00
_cell.angle_beta   90.00
_cell.angle_gamma   90.00
#
_symmetry.space_group_name_H-M   'P 1'
#
loop_
_entity.id
_entity.type
_entity.pdbx_description
1 polymer ?
#
loop_
_entity_poly.entity_id
_entity_poly.type
_entity_poly.pdbx_seq_one_letter_code
_entity_poly.pdbx_strand_id
1 'polypeptide(L)' 'MKVDEFSKNYFMPGRQIGLLAQNVEKIIPGAVNEKDGFKGVDYARLVPLLIESIKELNKNRNAANAE' A
#
# COMPACT_ATOMS: atom_id res chain seq x y z
N MET A 1 17.93 -7.18 -16.67
CA MET A 1 18.11 -6.64 -15.30
C MET A 1 18.73 -7.76 -14.47
N LYS A 2 19.93 -7.56 -13.90
CA LYS A 2 20.64 -8.63 -13.17
C LYS A 2 20.00 -8.81 -11.79
N VAL A 3 19.27 -9.91 -11.62
CA VAL A 3 18.56 -10.28 -10.38
C VAL A 3 19.52 -10.33 -9.19
N ASP A 4 20.80 -10.63 -9.45
CA ASP A 4 21.85 -10.80 -8.44
C ASP A 4 22.32 -9.49 -7.75
N GLU A 5 22.20 -8.34 -8.41
CA GLU A 5 22.51 -7.03 -7.78
C GLU A 5 21.34 -6.51 -6.94
N PHE A 6 20.12 -6.90 -7.29
CA PHE A 6 18.88 -6.50 -6.63
C PHE A 6 18.63 -7.26 -5.31
N SER A 7 19.17 -8.49 -5.21
CA SER A 7 18.82 -9.45 -4.15
C SER A 7 19.57 -9.27 -2.83
N LYS A 8 20.61 -8.42 -2.74
CA LYS A 8 21.55 -8.57 -1.63
C LYS A 8 20.96 -8.33 -0.24
N ASN A 9 19.90 -7.52 -0.07
CA ASN A 9 19.26 -7.29 1.24
C ASN A 9 17.78 -6.84 1.21
N TYR A 10 17.12 -6.71 0.05
CA TYR A 10 15.81 -6.03 -0.07
C TYR A 10 14.58 -6.94 -0.11
N PHE A 11 14.76 -8.24 -0.34
CA PHE A 11 13.65 -9.18 -0.47
C PHE A 11 13.84 -10.34 0.49
N MET A 12 12.95 -10.45 1.47
CA MET A 12 12.86 -11.66 2.27
C MET A 12 12.49 -12.83 1.36
N PRO A 13 13.17 -13.98 1.46
CA PRO A 13 12.88 -15.15 0.63
C PRO A 13 11.45 -15.65 0.88
N GLY A 14 10.81 -16.15 -0.17
CA GLY A 14 9.45 -16.69 -0.12
C GLY A 14 8.41 -15.81 -0.82
N ARG A 15 7.18 -16.31 -0.90
CA ARG A 15 6.06 -15.58 -1.51
C ARG A 15 5.61 -14.46 -0.58
N GLN A 16 5.67 -13.22 -1.07
CA GLN A 16 5.16 -12.06 -0.35
C GLN A 16 3.87 -11.55 -0.98
N ILE A 17 2.99 -11.02 -0.13
CA ILE A 17 1.78 -10.30 -0.56
C ILE A 17 1.99 -8.84 -0.19
N GLY A 18 1.68 -7.94 -1.11
CA GLY A 18 1.84 -6.50 -0.89
C GLY A 18 1.23 -5.68 -2.02
N LEU A 19 1.49 -4.38 -1.96
CA LEU A 19 1.02 -3.41 -2.95
C LEU A 19 2.13 -3.03 -3.92
N LEU A 20 1.76 -2.74 -5.17
CA LEU A 20 2.67 -2.17 -6.16
C LEU A 20 2.79 -0.67 -5.92
N ALA A 21 3.99 -0.18 -5.60
CA ALA A 21 4.23 1.21 -5.25
C ALA A 21 3.74 2.20 -6.33
N GLN A 22 3.90 1.86 -7.61
CA GLN A 22 3.45 2.69 -8.73
C GLN A 22 1.92 2.79 -8.83
N ASN A 23 1.19 1.77 -8.39
CA ASN A 23 -0.27 1.84 -8.34
C ASN A 23 -0.73 2.66 -7.14
N VAL A 24 -0.07 2.49 -5.99
CA VAL A 24 -0.34 3.30 -4.80
C VAL A 24 -0.04 4.77 -5.07
N GLU A 25 1.08 5.09 -5.73
CA GLU A 25 1.48 6.46 -6.06
C GLU A 25 0.42 7.23 -6.85
N LYS A 26 -0.28 6.55 -7.78
CA LYS A 26 -1.34 7.17 -8.59
C LYS A 26 -2.54 7.63 -7.77
N ILE A 27 -2.79 6.99 -6.62
CA ILE A 27 -3.98 7.23 -5.79
C ILE A 27 -3.60 8.00 -4.51
N ILE A 28 -2.50 7.62 -3.87
CA ILE A 28 -1.99 8.14 -2.61
C ILE A 28 -0.48 8.41 -2.75
N PRO A 29 -0.07 9.48 -3.45
CA PRO A 29 1.34 9.81 -3.67
C PRO A 29 2.13 9.92 -2.35
N GLY A 30 1.48 10.48 -1.31
CA GLY A 30 2.09 10.66 0.00
C GLY A 30 2.41 9.37 0.75
N ALA A 31 1.93 8.20 0.30
CA ALA A 31 2.23 6.90 0.88
C ALA A 31 3.36 6.15 0.14
N VAL A 32 4.07 6.82 -0.77
CA VAL A 32 5.17 6.24 -1.53
C VAL A 32 6.44 7.04 -1.27
N ASN A 33 7.53 6.32 -0.99
CA ASN A 33 8.86 6.90 -0.87
C ASN A 33 9.75 6.37 -1.99
N GLU A 34 10.66 7.22 -2.48
CA GLU A 34 11.66 6.84 -3.46
C GLU A 34 13.06 6.96 -2.84
N LYS A 35 13.87 5.91 -2.99
CA LYS A 35 15.26 5.89 -2.56
C LYS A 35 16.10 5.12 -3.56
N ASP A 36 17.21 5.71 -3.99
CA ASP A 36 18.16 5.09 -4.93
C ASP A 36 17.50 4.58 -6.23
N GLY A 37 16.47 5.29 -6.71
CA GLY A 37 15.70 4.92 -7.90
C GLY A 37 14.66 3.81 -7.69
N PHE A 38 14.42 3.40 -6.45
CA PHE A 38 13.41 2.40 -6.08
C PHE A 38 12.26 3.03 -5.32
N LYS A 39 11.03 2.72 -5.75
CA LYS A 39 9.80 3.14 -5.05
C LYS A 39 9.34 2.06 -4.09
N GLY A 40 9.02 2.46 -2.87
CA GLY A 40 8.47 1.60 -1.82
C GLY A 40 7.21 2.21 -1.21
N VAL A 41 6.34 1.36 -0.68
CA VAL A 41 5.11 1.78 0.00
C VAL A 41 5.40 2.01 1.49
N ASP A 42 5.02 3.18 2.00
CA ASP A 42 4.99 3.49 3.42
C ASP A 42 3.64 3.07 4.02
N TYR A 43 3.58 1.83 4.51
CA TYR A 43 2.35 1.26 5.05
C TYR A 43 1.82 2.01 6.29
N ALA A 44 2.69 2.69 7.06
CA ALA A 44 2.24 3.46 8.22
C ALA A 44 1.33 4.62 7.79
N ARG A 45 1.62 5.22 6.63
CA ARG A 45 0.79 6.30 6.06
C ARG A 45 -0.54 5.83 5.50
N LEU A 46 -0.71 4.53 5.24
CA LEU A 46 -1.98 3.97 4.79
C LEU A 46 -2.96 3.76 5.95
N VAL A 47 -2.48 3.56 7.17
CA VAL A 47 -3.31 3.21 8.34
C VAL A 47 -4.47 4.19 8.58
N PRO A 48 -4.27 5.52 8.59
CA PRO A 48 -5.37 6.47 8.82
C PRO A 48 -6.46 6.39 7.75
N LEU A 49 -6.07 6.24 6.47
CA LEU A 49 -7.02 6.12 5.36
C LEU A 49 -7.82 4.83 5.45
N LEU A 50 -7.18 3.71 5.80
CA LEU A 50 -7.86 2.43 5.98
C LEU A 50 -8.92 2.50 7.10
N ILE A 51 -8.60 3.18 8.21
CA ILE A 51 -9.55 3.38 9.31
C ILE A 51 -10.77 4.17 8.84
N GLU A 52 -10.56 5.29 8.14
CA GLU A 52 -11.66 6.10 7.63
C GLU A 52 -12.49 5.35 6.58
N SER A 53 -11.86 4.59 5.67
CA SER A 53 -12.57 3.75 4.70
C SER A 53 -13.45 2.70 5.37
N ILE A 54 -13.01 2.08 6.47
CA ILE A 54 -13.82 1.11 7.23
C ILE A 54 -15.01 1.81 7.91
N LYS A 55 -14.81 3.00 8.49
CA LYS A 55 -15.90 3.79 9.10
C LYS A 55 -16.95 4.17 8.05
N GLU A 56 -16.50 4.65 6.90
CA GLU A 56 -17.38 5.02 5.78
C GLU A 56 -18.14 3.81 5.24
N LEU A 57 -17.45 2.69 5.03
CA LEU A 57 -18.06 1.44 4.60
C LEU A 57 -19.15 0.97 5.58
N ASN A 58 -18.89 1.01 6.88
CA ASN A 58 -19.88 0.64 7.89
C ASN A 58 -21.07 1.60 7.94
N LYS A 59 -20.82 2.91 7.79
CA LYS A 59 -21.89 3.92 7.70
C LYS A 59 -22.79 3.65 6.50
N ASN A 60 -22.21 3.39 5.32
CA ASN A 60 -22.96 3.10 4.10
C ASN A 60 -23.74 1.78 4.22
N ARG A 61 -23.14 0.74 4.81
CA ARG A 61 -23.81 -0.54 5.07
C ARG A 61 -25.01 -0.38 6.00
N ASN A 62 -24.88 0.43 7.05
CA ASN A 62 -25.97 0.65 8.01
C ASN A 62 -27.10 1.51 7.42
N ALA A 63 -26.76 2.50 6.60
CA ALA A 63 -27.76 3.29 5.87
C ALA A 63 -28.58 2.42 4.90
N ALA A 64 -27.92 1.53 4.15
CA ALA A 64 -28.58 0.63 3.21
C ALA A 64 -29.46 -0.44 3.86
N ASN A 65 -29.27 -0.74 5.15
CA ASN A 65 -30.11 -1.70 5.90
C ASN A 65 -31.26 -1.02 6.67
N ALA A 66 -31.33 0.31 6.64
CA ALA A 66 -32.37 1.10 7.33
C ALA A 66 -33.51 1.53 6.39
N GLU A 67 -33.36 1.28 5.09
CA GLU A 67 -34.43 1.33 4.06
C GLU A 67 -35.06 -0.05 3.88
#